data_AF-A0A2G3PQY9-F1
#
_entry.id   AF-A0A2G3PQY9-F1
#
_cell.length_a   1.000
_cell.length_b   1.000
_cell.length_c   1.000
_cell.angle_alpha   90.00
_cell.angle_beta   90.00
_cell.angle_gamma   90.00
#
_symmetry.space_group_name_H-M   'P 1'
#
loop_
_entity.id
_entity.type
_entity.pdbx_description
1 polymer ?
#
loop_
_entity_poly.entity_id
_entity_poly.type
_entity_poly.pdbx_seq_one_letter_code
_entity_poly.pdbx_strand_id
1 'polypeptide(L)'
;MAGQLIVSVSGIRDTTLGQVQAFADEVATRDVPLSFLVAPRLKGGYRLAEDVDTCAWLRERRSGDDAIVLHGYNQVPSRRRRAEFAELGAHEAGLRLLAADRMLEQIGLRTRIFAAPRWNASPGARSALAGRGFRTNLGFTSIEDVMTGTSTKARVLGIGDGFSAESWWCRLLVRNTVRVARRGGVVRLSVAAKHLGEPVTGKAVVDCIDLALLHGAQPVTYRNLTSTALRRAA
;
A
#
# COMPACT_ATOMS: atom_id res chain seq x y z
N MET A 1 -20.57 -11.20 10.24
CA MET A 1 -20.22 -9.76 10.08
C MET A 1 -19.47 -9.58 8.79
N ALA A 2 -19.65 -8.44 8.14
CA ALA A 2 -18.94 -8.05 6.93
C ALA A 2 -17.43 -7.92 7.18
N GLY A 3 -16.61 -8.47 6.27
CA GLY A 3 -15.16 -8.26 6.27
C GLY A 3 -14.80 -6.85 5.77
N GLN A 4 -13.52 -6.60 5.55
CA GLN A 4 -13.04 -5.33 4.97
C GLN A 4 -12.21 -5.59 3.71
N LEU A 5 -12.29 -4.69 2.75
CA LEU A 5 -11.49 -4.68 1.54
C LEU A 5 -10.62 -3.42 1.51
N ILE A 6 -9.31 -3.60 1.39
CA ILE A 6 -8.35 -2.52 1.17
C ILE A 6 -7.64 -2.81 -0.14
N VAL A 7 -7.68 -1.87 -1.08
CA VAL A 7 -6.99 -1.96 -2.36
C VAL A 7 -5.89 -0.92 -2.40
N SER A 8 -4.68 -1.35 -2.79
CA SER A 8 -3.51 -0.48 -2.78
C SER A 8 -2.68 -0.60 -4.05
N VAL A 9 -2.15 0.54 -4.50
CA VAL A 9 -1.36 0.63 -5.74
C VAL A 9 0.00 1.24 -5.42
N SER A 10 1.09 0.58 -5.84
CA SER A 10 2.47 1.06 -5.68
C SER A 10 3.14 1.33 -7.02
N GLY A 11 4.32 1.97 -7.03
CA GLY A 11 5.08 2.22 -8.26
C GLY A 11 4.44 3.25 -9.19
N ILE A 12 3.72 4.22 -8.62
CA ILE A 12 3.07 5.33 -9.31
C ILE A 12 4.13 6.35 -9.68
N ARG A 13 4.15 6.73 -10.97
CA ARG A 13 5.07 7.70 -11.56
C ARG A 13 4.56 8.14 -12.94
N ASP A 14 5.19 9.14 -13.52
CA ASP A 14 5.06 9.60 -14.92
C ASP A 14 4.70 8.49 -15.92
N THR A 15 5.49 7.42 -15.99
CA THR A 15 5.29 6.35 -16.98
C THR A 15 4.15 5.39 -16.65
N THR A 16 3.62 5.40 -15.43
CA THR A 16 2.55 4.49 -14.98
C THR A 16 1.25 5.22 -14.65
N LEU A 17 1.25 6.56 -14.58
CA LEU A 17 0.11 7.37 -14.15
C LEU A 17 -1.16 7.04 -14.93
N GLY A 18 -1.10 6.96 -16.26
CA GLY A 18 -2.28 6.65 -17.08
C GLY A 18 -2.90 5.28 -16.78
N GLN A 19 -2.09 4.26 -16.49
CA GLN A 19 -2.60 2.94 -16.08
C GLN A 19 -3.24 2.98 -14.70
N VAL A 20 -2.69 3.77 -13.78
CA VAL A 20 -3.23 3.95 -12.43
C VAL A 20 -4.54 4.72 -12.47
N GLN A 21 -4.65 5.75 -13.32
CA GLN A 21 -5.87 6.52 -13.54
C GLN A 21 -6.99 5.63 -14.10
N ALA A 22 -6.72 4.89 -15.17
CA ALA A 22 -7.72 3.98 -15.75
C ALA A 22 -8.20 2.92 -14.74
N PHE A 23 -7.29 2.36 -13.93
CA PHE A 23 -7.65 1.44 -12.87
C PHE A 23 -8.45 2.13 -11.76
N ALA A 24 -8.10 3.36 -11.36
CA ALA A 24 -8.85 4.12 -10.37
C ALA A 24 -10.29 4.40 -10.84
N ASP A 25 -10.48 4.75 -12.11
CA ASP A 25 -11.80 4.97 -12.70
C ASP A 25 -12.62 3.66 -12.73
N GLU A 26 -12.00 2.55 -13.14
CA GLU A 26 -12.65 1.24 -13.14
C GLU A 26 -13.08 0.82 -11.73
N VAL A 27 -12.23 1.02 -10.72
CA VAL A 27 -12.51 0.66 -9.33
C VAL A 27 -13.52 1.62 -8.69
N ALA A 28 -13.56 2.89 -9.12
CA ALA A 28 -14.55 3.86 -8.66
C ALA A 28 -15.98 3.48 -9.06
N THR A 29 -16.19 2.74 -10.16
CA THR A 29 -17.52 2.22 -10.53
C THR A 29 -18.10 1.23 -9.51
N ARG A 30 -17.30 0.81 -8.53
CA ARG A 30 -17.63 -0.13 -7.44
C ARG A 30 -17.65 0.54 -6.06
N ASP A 31 -17.52 1.87 -6.00
CA ASP A 31 -17.42 2.65 -4.76
C ASP A 31 -16.26 2.19 -3.85
N VAL A 32 -15.16 1.73 -4.44
CA VAL A 32 -13.98 1.28 -3.70
C VAL A 32 -12.91 2.37 -3.69
N PRO A 33 -12.62 2.99 -2.53
CA PRO A 33 -11.51 3.93 -2.43
C PRO A 33 -10.16 3.20 -2.40
N LEU A 34 -9.13 3.87 -2.88
CA LEU A 34 -7.78 3.33 -3.06
C LEU A 34 -6.80 3.87 -2.01
N SER A 35 -5.77 3.08 -1.73
CA SER A 35 -4.59 3.53 -0.98
C SER A 35 -3.35 3.56 -1.87
N PHE A 36 -2.83 4.74 -2.15
CA PHE A 36 -1.66 4.93 -2.99
C PHE A 36 -0.37 4.86 -2.17
N LEU A 37 0.49 3.92 -2.53
CA LEU A 37 1.79 3.69 -1.90
C LEU A 37 2.85 4.50 -2.65
N VAL A 38 3.20 5.64 -2.06
CA VAL A 38 3.99 6.69 -2.69
C VAL A 38 5.40 6.72 -2.10
N ALA A 39 6.41 6.68 -2.94
CA ALA A 39 7.81 6.84 -2.56
C ALA A 39 8.37 8.13 -3.16
N PRO A 40 9.11 8.97 -2.39
CA PRO A 40 9.72 10.17 -2.94
C PRO A 40 10.68 9.90 -4.10
N ARG A 41 11.38 8.75 -4.06
CA ARG A 41 12.34 8.33 -5.10
C ARG A 41 12.13 6.89 -5.53
N LEU A 42 12.17 6.67 -6.84
CA LEU A 42 12.06 5.35 -7.47
C LEU A 42 13.28 5.06 -8.36
N LYS A 43 13.31 3.87 -8.96
CA LYS A 43 14.36 3.46 -9.90
C LYS A 43 14.40 4.35 -11.14
N GLY A 44 15.59 4.41 -11.76
CA GLY A 44 15.81 5.19 -12.98
C GLY A 44 15.94 6.70 -12.73
N GLY A 45 16.36 7.11 -11.53
CA GLY A 45 16.57 8.52 -11.19
C GLY A 45 15.30 9.31 -10.84
N TYR A 46 14.13 8.68 -10.92
CA TYR A 46 12.83 9.32 -10.70
C TYR A 46 12.71 9.98 -9.32
N ARG A 47 12.17 11.19 -9.32
CA ARG A 47 11.86 12.00 -8.14
C ARG A 47 10.43 12.50 -8.27
N LEU A 48 9.58 12.12 -7.33
CA LEU A 48 8.17 12.48 -7.36
C LEU A 48 7.96 14.00 -7.35
N ALA A 49 8.81 14.75 -6.65
CA ALA A 49 8.71 16.21 -6.58
C ALA A 49 8.94 16.93 -7.92
N GLU A 50 9.55 16.26 -8.90
CA GLU A 50 9.77 16.80 -10.25
C GLU A 50 8.62 16.40 -11.21
N ASP A 51 7.75 15.48 -10.79
CA ASP A 51 6.60 14.98 -11.55
C ASP A 51 5.32 15.69 -11.10
N VAL A 52 5.11 16.86 -11.70
CA VAL A 52 4.04 17.80 -11.32
C VAL A 52 2.66 17.18 -11.54
N ASP A 53 2.46 16.44 -12.64
CA ASP A 53 1.18 15.85 -13.00
C ASP A 53 0.80 14.73 -12.04
N THR A 54 1.73 13.82 -11.73
CA THR A 54 1.48 12.77 -10.72
C THR A 54 1.23 13.38 -9.35
N CYS A 55 1.96 14.43 -8.96
CA CYS A 55 1.72 15.14 -7.70
C CYS A 55 0.36 15.83 -7.64
N ALA A 56 -0.08 16.47 -8.73
CA ALA A 56 -1.39 17.11 -8.80
C ALA A 56 -2.52 16.08 -8.66
N TRP A 57 -2.42 14.98 -9.42
CA TRP A 57 -3.40 13.90 -9.37
C TRP A 57 -3.46 13.24 -7.98
N LEU A 58 -2.32 12.90 -7.37
CA LEU A 58 -2.30 12.33 -6.01
C LEU A 58 -2.88 13.28 -4.95
N ARG A 59 -2.71 14.59 -5.09
CA ARG A 59 -3.30 15.58 -4.18
C ARG A 59 -4.83 15.62 -4.31
N GLU A 60 -5.33 15.59 -5.54
CA GLU A 60 -6.76 15.49 -5.82
C GLU A 60 -7.34 14.22 -5.18
N ARG A 61 -6.75 13.05 -5.46
CA ARG A 61 -7.19 11.78 -4.86
C ARG A 61 -7.19 11.83 -3.33
N ARG A 62 -6.14 12.39 -2.72
CA ARG A 62 -6.01 12.56 -1.26
C ARG A 62 -7.13 13.41 -0.66
N SER A 63 -7.62 14.42 -1.40
CA SER A 63 -8.67 15.34 -0.97
C SER A 63 -10.05 14.67 -0.89
N GLY A 64 -10.24 13.58 -1.65
CA GLY A 64 -11.35 12.65 -1.49
C GLY A 64 -11.06 11.55 -0.48
N ASP A 65 -11.64 10.37 -0.72
CA ASP A 65 -11.62 9.23 0.20
C ASP A 65 -10.34 8.38 0.13
N ASP A 66 -9.49 8.61 -0.88
CA ASP A 66 -8.28 7.84 -1.07
C ASP A 66 -7.19 8.17 -0.04
N ALA A 67 -6.39 7.18 0.31
CA ALA A 67 -5.28 7.34 1.24
C ALA A 67 -3.94 7.49 0.51
N ILE A 68 -3.08 8.36 1.03
CA ILE A 68 -1.65 8.35 0.71
C ILE A 68 -0.92 7.58 1.81
N VAL A 69 -0.06 6.65 1.40
CA VAL A 69 0.79 5.84 2.28
C VAL A 69 2.24 6.09 1.89
N LEU A 70 3.09 6.41 2.86
CA LEU A 70 4.52 6.54 2.61
C LEU A 70 5.10 5.14 2.37
N HIS A 71 5.69 4.93 1.20
CA HIS A 71 6.16 3.63 0.75
C HIS A 71 7.69 3.58 0.60
N GLY A 72 8.38 3.94 1.68
CA GLY A 72 9.84 4.08 1.71
C GLY A 72 10.34 5.46 1.32
N TYR A 73 11.65 5.60 1.15
CA TYR A 73 12.34 6.83 0.78
C TYR A 73 12.98 6.71 -0.60
N ASN A 74 13.82 5.69 -0.80
CA ASN A 74 14.54 5.42 -2.03
C ASN A 74 14.47 3.92 -2.37
N GLN A 75 13.60 3.58 -3.31
CA GLN A 75 13.45 2.19 -3.76
C GLN A 75 14.54 1.74 -4.76
N VAL A 76 15.61 2.52 -4.94
CA VAL A 76 16.81 2.07 -5.64
C VAL A 76 17.53 1.04 -4.77
N PRO A 77 17.82 -0.18 -5.28
CA PRO A 77 18.53 -1.19 -4.51
C PRO A 77 19.89 -0.63 -4.07
N SER A 78 20.21 -0.75 -2.78
CA SER A 78 21.60 -0.63 -2.36
C SER A 78 22.41 -1.81 -2.94
N ARG A 79 23.75 -1.76 -2.85
CA ARG A 79 24.67 -2.79 -3.40
C ARG A 79 24.29 -4.25 -3.05
N ARG A 80 23.46 -4.48 -2.03
CA ARG A 80 22.83 -5.77 -1.72
C ARG A 80 21.35 -5.67 -2.11
N ARG A 81 20.82 -6.58 -2.94
CA ARG A 81 19.46 -6.60 -3.52
C ARG A 81 18.26 -6.62 -2.52
N ARG A 82 18.34 -5.98 -1.36
CA ARG A 82 17.39 -5.99 -0.23
C ARG A 82 16.64 -4.66 -0.12
N ALA A 83 15.43 -4.69 0.47
CA ALA A 83 14.59 -3.51 0.59
C ALA A 83 15.25 -2.54 1.56
N GLU A 84 15.18 -1.24 1.29
CA GLU A 84 15.99 -0.24 1.99
C GLU A 84 15.80 -0.26 3.51
N PHE A 85 14.59 -0.56 4.00
CA PHE A 85 14.23 -0.58 5.43
C PHE A 85 14.41 -1.94 6.11
N ALA A 86 14.81 -2.99 5.37
CA ALA A 86 14.86 -4.35 5.89
C ALA A 86 15.99 -4.59 6.91
N GLU A 87 17.05 -3.77 6.90
CA GLU A 87 18.26 -3.99 7.72
C GLU A 87 18.66 -2.77 8.56
N LEU A 88 17.92 -1.66 8.48
CA LEU A 88 18.34 -0.40 9.09
C LEU A 88 18.25 -0.42 10.60
N GLY A 89 19.23 0.18 11.26
CA GLY A 89 19.12 0.57 12.66
C GLY A 89 18.10 1.71 12.84
N ALA A 90 17.63 1.90 14.08
CA ALA A 90 16.60 2.88 14.39
C ALA A 90 17.00 4.33 14.03
N HIS A 91 18.25 4.71 14.29
CA HIS A 91 18.74 6.05 13.99
C HIS A 91 18.71 6.34 12.48
N GLU A 92 19.30 5.45 11.67
CA GLU A 92 19.37 5.59 10.21
C GLU A 92 17.99 5.53 9.56
N ALA A 93 17.13 4.60 10.01
CA ALA A 93 15.75 4.54 9.56
C ALA A 93 15.00 5.84 9.90
N GLY A 94 15.21 6.38 11.10
CA GLY A 94 14.61 7.64 11.54
C GLY A 94 15.00 8.82 10.65
N LEU A 95 16.26 8.91 10.22
CA LEU A 95 16.71 9.95 9.29
C LEU A 95 16.05 9.83 7.91
N ARG A 96 15.95 8.60 7.37
CA ARG A 96 15.26 8.36 6.09
C ARG A 96 13.77 8.66 6.15
N LEU A 97 13.10 8.24 7.23
CA LEU A 97 11.69 8.54 7.47
C LEU A 97 11.43 10.05 7.58
N LEU A 98 12.31 10.77 8.28
CA LEU A 98 12.22 12.23 8.39
C LEU A 98 12.38 12.89 7.02
N ALA A 99 13.39 12.50 6.24
CA ALA A 99 13.62 13.04 4.90
C ALA A 99 12.41 12.77 3.99
N ALA A 100 11.86 11.56 4.03
CA ALA A 100 10.69 11.17 3.26
C ALA A 100 9.42 11.95 3.66
N ASP A 101 9.14 12.09 4.97
CA ASP A 101 8.02 12.90 5.49
C ASP A 101 8.12 14.34 4.99
N ARG A 102 9.32 14.94 5.03
CA ARG A 102 9.53 16.33 4.57
C ARG A 102 9.32 16.49 3.07
N MET A 103 9.82 15.56 2.26
CA MET A 103 9.59 15.60 0.81
C MET A 103 8.10 15.48 0.48
N LEU A 104 7.37 14.55 1.11
CA LEU A 104 5.92 14.44 0.90
C LEU A 104 5.16 15.65 1.45
N GLU A 105 5.60 16.24 2.57
CA GLU A 105 5.03 17.47 3.12
C GLU A 105 5.14 18.64 2.14
N GLN A 106 6.32 18.85 1.54
CA GLN A 106 6.56 19.93 0.57
C GLN A 106 5.65 19.86 -0.66
N ILE A 107 5.29 18.66 -1.11
CA ILE A 107 4.40 18.45 -2.27
C ILE A 107 2.93 18.23 -1.88
N GLY A 108 2.56 18.47 -0.61
CA GLY A 108 1.16 18.36 -0.16
C GLY A 108 0.63 16.94 0.00
N LEU A 109 1.50 15.93 0.12
CA LEU A 109 1.17 14.50 0.23
C LEU A 109 1.52 13.89 1.59
N ARG A 110 1.81 14.71 2.61
CA ARG A 110 2.11 14.26 3.97
C ARG A 110 1.13 13.20 4.50
N THR A 111 1.66 12.11 5.08
CA THR A 111 0.86 11.04 5.68
C THR A 111 1.50 10.50 6.95
N ARG A 112 0.70 9.86 7.81
CA ARG A 112 1.16 9.18 9.04
C ARG A 112 1.08 7.66 8.94
N ILE A 113 0.87 7.14 7.73
CA ILE A 113 0.79 5.71 7.43
C ILE A 113 2.04 5.32 6.66
N PHE A 114 2.73 4.28 7.12
CA PHE A 114 3.97 3.79 6.52
C PHE A 114 3.84 2.34 6.07
N ALA A 115 4.34 2.03 4.88
CA ALA A 115 4.57 0.67 4.40
C ALA A 115 6.01 0.58 3.88
N ALA A 116 6.85 -0.27 4.47
CA ALA A 116 8.17 -0.48 3.89
C ALA A 116 8.06 -1.12 2.49
N PRO A 117 8.94 -0.77 1.52
CA PRO A 117 9.03 -1.46 0.24
C PRO A 117 9.15 -2.97 0.43
N ARG A 118 8.43 -3.76 -0.38
CA ARG A 118 8.33 -5.22 -0.21
C ARG A 118 7.82 -5.67 1.16
N TRP A 119 7.11 -4.80 1.88
CA TRP A 119 6.47 -5.08 3.17
C TRP A 119 7.44 -5.51 4.28
N ASN A 120 8.71 -5.12 4.17
CA ASN A 120 9.78 -5.58 5.06
C ASN A 120 10.51 -4.42 5.74
N ALA A 121 10.14 -4.17 7.00
CA ALA A 121 10.80 -3.21 7.89
C ALA A 121 11.55 -3.96 8.99
N SER A 122 12.80 -3.57 9.25
CA SER A 122 13.58 -4.07 10.37
C SER A 122 12.94 -3.68 11.72
N PRO A 123 13.28 -4.37 12.82
CA PRO A 123 12.88 -3.94 14.16
C PRO A 123 13.28 -2.49 14.48
N GLY A 124 14.48 -2.07 14.06
CA GLY A 124 14.95 -0.70 14.22
C GLY A 124 14.13 0.31 13.42
N ALA A 125 13.77 -0.03 12.18
CA ALA A 125 12.91 0.82 11.37
C ALA A 125 11.52 0.99 12.00
N ARG A 126 10.93 -0.09 12.52
CA ARG A 126 9.64 -0.04 13.21
C ARG A 126 9.69 0.81 14.48
N SER A 127 10.74 0.67 15.30
CA SER A 127 10.87 1.45 16.54
C SER A 127 11.06 2.95 16.30
N ALA A 128 11.60 3.33 15.13
CA ALA A 128 11.76 4.74 14.75
C ALA A 128 10.44 5.43 14.34
N LEU A 129 9.39 4.68 14.00
CA LEU A 129 8.15 5.23 13.42
C LEU A 129 7.44 6.22 14.35
N ALA A 130 7.24 5.84 15.62
CA ALA A 130 6.57 6.66 16.62
C ALA A 130 7.26 8.02 16.78
N GLY A 131 8.59 8.01 16.93
CA GLY A 131 9.42 9.21 17.06
C GLY A 131 9.44 10.10 15.81
N ARG A 132 8.98 9.59 14.65
CA ARG A 132 8.82 10.36 13.41
C ARG A 132 7.36 10.71 13.11
N GLY A 133 6.45 10.46 14.06
CA GLY A 133 5.04 10.84 13.99
C GLY A 133 4.15 9.90 13.18
N PHE A 134 4.67 8.75 12.72
CA PHE A 134 3.86 7.72 12.08
C PHE A 134 3.00 7.01 13.13
N ARG A 135 1.75 6.76 12.77
CA ARG A 135 0.75 6.11 13.64
C ARG A 135 0.44 4.69 13.20
N THR A 136 0.67 4.38 11.92
CA THR A 136 0.34 3.08 11.36
C THR A 136 1.52 2.51 10.60
N ASN A 137 1.89 1.28 10.94
CA ASN A 137 2.87 0.47 10.24
C ASN A 137 2.16 -0.66 9.48
N LEU A 138 2.32 -0.71 8.17
CA LEU A 138 1.77 -1.73 7.31
C LEU A 138 2.82 -2.80 7.04
N GLY A 139 2.71 -3.90 7.77
CA GLY A 139 3.52 -5.10 7.56
C GLY A 139 2.92 -6.05 6.54
N PHE A 140 3.69 -7.08 6.19
CA PHE A 140 3.26 -8.13 5.27
C PHE A 140 2.08 -8.95 5.80
N THR A 141 2.09 -9.30 7.08
CA THR A 141 1.09 -10.16 7.73
C THR A 141 0.14 -9.41 8.65
N SER A 142 0.40 -8.12 8.90
CA SER A 142 -0.39 -7.34 9.85
C SER A 142 -0.42 -5.85 9.55
N ILE A 143 -1.39 -5.19 10.17
CA ILE A 143 -1.51 -3.73 10.30
C ILE A 143 -1.29 -3.41 11.77
N GLU A 144 -0.32 -2.56 12.07
CA GLU A 144 0.10 -2.23 13.42
C GLU A 144 -0.20 -0.75 13.71
N ASP A 145 -0.90 -0.50 14.81
CA ASP A 145 -0.98 0.82 15.42
C ASP A 145 0.28 1.02 16.26
N VAL A 146 1.12 1.94 15.79
CA VAL A 146 2.42 2.24 16.37
C VAL A 146 2.28 2.93 17.73
N MET A 147 1.18 3.63 17.98
CA MET A 147 0.97 4.36 19.24
C MET A 147 0.50 3.44 20.36
N THR A 148 -0.35 2.45 20.03
CA THR A 148 -0.91 1.52 21.01
C THR A 148 -0.17 0.17 21.07
N GLY A 149 0.69 -0.12 20.08
CA GLY A 149 1.35 -1.42 19.91
C GLY A 149 0.39 -2.54 19.50
N THR A 150 -0.87 -2.21 19.20
CA THR A 150 -1.86 -3.21 18.79
C THR A 150 -1.67 -3.60 17.34
N SER A 151 -1.91 -4.87 17.02
CA SER A 151 -1.71 -5.39 15.67
C SER A 151 -2.89 -6.24 15.23
N THR A 152 -3.32 -6.03 13.99
CA THR A 152 -4.36 -6.81 13.34
C THR A 152 -3.74 -7.72 12.31
N LYS A 153 -4.03 -9.02 12.40
CA LYS A 153 -3.61 -10.01 11.39
C LYS A 153 -4.37 -9.76 10.10
N ALA A 154 -3.65 -9.35 9.07
CA ALA A 154 -4.18 -9.08 7.75
C ALA A 154 -3.04 -9.21 6.75
N ARG A 155 -2.93 -10.36 6.10
CA ARG A 155 -1.86 -10.63 5.13
C ARG A 155 -2.13 -9.91 3.82
N VAL A 156 -1.09 -9.30 3.25
CA VAL A 156 -1.14 -8.73 1.91
C VAL A 156 -1.24 -9.84 0.86
N LEU A 157 -2.23 -9.67 -0.01
CA LEU A 157 -2.47 -10.44 -1.22
C LEU A 157 -2.06 -9.52 -2.37
N GLY A 158 -0.88 -9.73 -2.96
CA GLY A 158 -0.38 -8.76 -3.94
C GLY A 158 0.27 -9.33 -5.19
N ILE A 159 0.53 -8.42 -6.13
CA ILE A 159 1.19 -8.64 -7.43
C ILE A 159 2.22 -7.54 -7.63
N GLY A 160 3.46 -7.91 -7.95
CA GLY A 160 4.59 -6.98 -8.01
C GLY A 160 5.10 -6.59 -6.62
N ASP A 161 6.09 -5.69 -6.56
CA ASP A 161 6.77 -5.25 -5.32
C ASP A 161 7.08 -6.38 -4.30
N GLY A 162 7.67 -7.48 -4.81
CA GLY A 162 8.00 -8.66 -3.99
C GLY A 162 7.08 -9.86 -4.20
N PHE A 163 5.98 -9.71 -4.93
CA PHE A 163 5.08 -10.80 -5.35
C PHE A 163 5.28 -11.21 -6.82
N SER A 164 4.93 -12.45 -7.14
CA SER A 164 4.87 -12.93 -8.53
C SER A 164 3.71 -12.26 -9.29
N ALA A 165 3.82 -12.20 -10.62
CA ALA A 165 2.75 -11.78 -11.53
C ALA A 165 2.34 -12.90 -12.50
N GLU A 166 2.81 -14.14 -12.26
CA GLU A 166 2.49 -15.27 -13.13
C GLU A 166 1.03 -15.70 -13.00
N SER A 167 0.46 -16.30 -14.06
CA SER A 167 -0.97 -16.63 -14.11
C SER A 167 -1.41 -17.61 -13.00
N TRP A 168 -0.54 -18.52 -12.57
CA TRP A 168 -0.85 -19.41 -11.44
C TRP A 168 -0.93 -18.65 -10.11
N TRP A 169 -0.12 -17.59 -9.95
CA TRP A 169 -0.16 -16.72 -8.78
C TRP A 169 -1.45 -15.91 -8.75
N CYS A 170 -1.89 -15.39 -9.90
CA CYS A 170 -3.18 -14.70 -10.04
C CYS A 170 -4.35 -15.60 -9.60
N ARG A 171 -4.35 -16.89 -10.00
CA ARG A 171 -5.36 -17.87 -9.52
C ARG A 171 -5.29 -18.08 -8.01
N LEU A 172 -4.08 -18.15 -7.45
CA LEU A 172 -3.89 -18.30 -6.01
C LEU A 172 -4.37 -17.05 -5.24
N LEU A 173 -4.13 -15.85 -5.80
CA LEU A 173 -4.58 -14.57 -5.26
C LEU A 173 -6.10 -14.56 -5.13
N VAL A 174 -6.82 -14.85 -6.22
CA VAL A 174 -8.29 -14.94 -6.25
C VAL A 174 -8.81 -15.93 -5.21
N ARG A 175 -8.23 -17.14 -5.15
CA ARG A 175 -8.63 -18.16 -4.15
C ARG A 175 -8.40 -17.69 -2.72
N ASN A 176 -7.31 -16.96 -2.46
CA ASN A 176 -7.01 -16.42 -1.15
C ASN A 176 -7.96 -15.29 -0.75
N THR A 177 -8.30 -14.41 -1.70
CA THR A 177 -9.28 -13.33 -1.51
C THR A 177 -10.62 -13.88 -1.07
N VAL A 178 -11.17 -14.85 -1.81
CA VAL A 178 -12.44 -15.51 -1.47
C VAL A 178 -12.38 -16.13 -0.07
N ARG A 179 -11.28 -16.82 0.27
CA ARG A 179 -11.15 -17.46 1.59
C ARG A 179 -11.15 -16.44 2.73
N VAL A 180 -10.47 -15.32 2.57
CA VAL A 180 -10.41 -14.26 3.60
C VAL A 180 -11.76 -13.56 3.71
N ALA A 181 -12.38 -13.20 2.58
CA ALA A 181 -13.66 -12.52 2.55
C ALA A 181 -14.79 -13.36 3.19
N ARG A 182 -14.88 -14.67 2.85
CA ARG A 182 -15.85 -15.60 3.44
C ARG A 182 -15.74 -15.74 4.96
N ARG A 183 -14.56 -15.48 5.53
CA ARG A 183 -14.32 -15.52 6.99
C ARG A 183 -14.59 -14.17 7.67
N GLY A 184 -15.03 -13.15 6.93
CA GLY A 184 -15.19 -11.80 7.46
C GLY A 184 -13.86 -11.12 7.83
N GLY A 185 -12.75 -11.55 7.22
CA GLY A 185 -11.42 -10.98 7.47
C GLY A 185 -11.15 -9.70 6.69
N VAL A 186 -9.92 -9.18 6.84
CA VAL A 186 -9.43 -8.03 6.07
C VAL A 186 -8.71 -8.52 4.81
N VAL A 187 -9.31 -8.31 3.65
CA VAL A 187 -8.70 -8.54 2.33
C VAL A 187 -7.82 -7.33 2.00
N ARG A 188 -6.50 -7.51 1.98
CA ARG A 188 -5.53 -6.46 1.62
C ARG A 188 -4.94 -6.75 0.25
N LEU A 189 -5.50 -6.14 -0.79
CA LEU A 189 -4.98 -6.22 -2.15
C LEU A 189 -3.88 -5.19 -2.37
N SER A 190 -2.78 -5.59 -3.01
CA SER A 190 -1.71 -4.68 -3.43
C SER A 190 -1.24 -4.99 -4.84
N VAL A 191 -1.16 -4.00 -5.70
CA VAL A 191 -0.66 -4.18 -7.07
C VAL A 191 0.37 -3.11 -7.42
N ALA A 192 1.49 -3.51 -8.03
CA ALA A 192 2.42 -2.56 -8.61
C ALA A 192 1.87 -2.07 -9.95
N ALA A 193 1.84 -0.74 -10.14
CA ALA A 193 1.17 -0.07 -11.25
C ALA A 193 1.53 -0.61 -12.63
N LYS A 194 2.80 -0.98 -12.84
CA LYS A 194 3.30 -1.55 -14.11
C LYS A 194 2.56 -2.82 -14.58
N HIS A 195 1.88 -3.52 -13.67
CA HIS A 195 1.12 -4.74 -13.99
C HIS A 195 -0.37 -4.48 -14.23
N LEU A 196 -0.88 -3.26 -14.00
CA LEU A 196 -2.29 -2.94 -14.18
C LEU A 196 -2.74 -3.05 -15.64
N GLY A 197 -1.86 -2.69 -16.58
CA GLY A 197 -2.14 -2.80 -18.02
C GLY A 197 -2.01 -4.21 -18.59
N GLU A 198 -1.57 -5.21 -17.80
CA GLU A 198 -1.43 -6.58 -18.27
C GLU A 198 -2.79 -7.30 -18.19
N PRO A 199 -3.29 -7.92 -19.28
CA PRO A 199 -4.65 -8.48 -19.33
C PRO A 199 -4.96 -9.51 -18.24
N VAL A 200 -4.01 -10.40 -17.93
CA VAL A 200 -4.21 -11.44 -16.90
C VAL A 200 -4.14 -10.85 -15.50
N THR A 201 -3.12 -10.01 -15.27
CA THR A 201 -2.79 -9.49 -13.95
C THR A 201 -3.78 -8.41 -13.50
N GLY A 202 -4.06 -7.42 -14.37
CA GLY A 202 -5.04 -6.37 -14.11
C GLY A 202 -6.43 -6.96 -13.84
N LYS A 203 -6.89 -7.88 -14.71
CA LYS A 203 -8.17 -8.57 -14.53
C LYS A 203 -8.22 -9.34 -13.20
N ALA A 204 -7.15 -10.04 -12.82
CA ALA A 204 -7.14 -10.79 -11.56
C ALA A 204 -7.31 -9.91 -10.32
N VAL A 205 -6.80 -8.66 -10.35
CA VAL A 205 -7.01 -7.70 -9.26
C VAL A 205 -8.48 -7.26 -9.21
N VAL A 206 -9.07 -6.93 -10.36
CA VAL A 206 -10.49 -6.55 -10.45
C VAL A 206 -11.40 -7.71 -10.00
N ASP A 207 -11.12 -8.93 -10.44
CA ASP A 207 -11.84 -10.13 -10.00
C ASP A 207 -11.76 -10.32 -8.47
N CYS A 208 -10.59 -10.04 -7.86
CA CYS A 208 -10.45 -10.08 -6.40
C CYS A 208 -11.30 -9.03 -5.70
N ILE A 209 -11.40 -7.82 -6.26
CA ILE A 209 -12.27 -6.75 -5.74
C ILE A 209 -13.72 -7.22 -5.79
N ASP A 210 -14.20 -7.65 -6.96
CA ASP A 210 -15.57 -8.10 -7.17
C ASP A 210 -15.95 -9.25 -6.23
N LEU A 211 -15.06 -10.23 -6.07
CA LEU A 211 -15.29 -11.36 -5.17
C LEU A 211 -15.28 -10.98 -3.68
N ALA A 212 -14.48 -9.99 -3.29
CA ALA A 212 -14.50 -9.49 -1.92
C ALA A 212 -15.82 -8.76 -1.62
N LEU A 213 -16.28 -7.91 -2.54
CA LEU A 213 -17.56 -7.20 -2.45
C LEU A 213 -18.74 -8.16 -2.44
N LEU A 214 -18.74 -9.18 -3.32
CA LEU A 214 -19.75 -10.23 -3.37
C LEU A 214 -19.91 -10.97 -2.03
N HIS A 215 -18.80 -11.13 -1.29
CA HIS A 215 -18.81 -11.72 0.05
C HIS A 215 -19.06 -10.70 1.17
N GLY A 216 -19.50 -9.49 0.82
CA GLY A 216 -19.93 -8.44 1.74
C GLY A 216 -18.78 -7.67 2.38
N ALA A 217 -17.55 -7.76 1.87
CA ALA A 217 -16.44 -6.96 2.40
C ALA A 217 -16.70 -5.46 2.19
N GLN A 218 -16.54 -4.66 3.24
CA GLN A 218 -16.70 -3.21 3.17
C GLN A 218 -15.43 -2.55 2.64
N PRO A 219 -15.51 -1.73 1.57
CA PRO A 219 -14.37 -0.97 1.07
C PRO A 219 -13.89 0.06 2.10
N VAL A 220 -12.60 0.05 2.41
CA VAL A 220 -11.96 1.06 3.28
C VAL A 220 -10.55 1.35 2.82
N THR A 221 -10.01 2.51 3.16
CA THR A 221 -8.58 2.81 2.98
C THR A 221 -7.82 2.61 4.28
N TYR A 222 -6.48 2.56 4.19
CA TYR A 222 -5.65 2.52 5.40
C TYR A 222 -5.82 3.76 6.31
N ARG A 223 -6.40 4.86 5.80
CA ARG A 223 -6.73 6.07 6.58
C ARG A 223 -7.93 5.85 7.50
N ASN A 224 -8.94 5.12 7.03
CA ASN A 224 -10.25 4.99 7.68
C ASN A 224 -10.49 3.58 8.25
N LEU A 225 -9.42 2.82 8.49
CA LEU A 225 -9.53 1.46 9.02
C LEU A 225 -10.10 1.49 10.46
N THR A 226 -11.33 1.02 10.63
CA THR A 226 -12.00 0.98 11.93
C THR A 226 -11.40 -0.09 12.85
N SER A 227 -11.02 0.31 14.08
CA SER A 227 -10.50 -0.59 15.13
C SER A 227 -11.48 -1.68 15.60
N THR A 228 -12.77 -1.54 15.31
CA THR A 228 -13.81 -2.49 15.71
C THR A 228 -13.72 -3.82 14.95
N ALA A 229 -13.33 -3.80 13.67
CA ALA A 229 -13.01 -5.02 12.91
C ALA A 229 -11.70 -5.67 13.40
N LEU A 230 -10.81 -4.87 14.01
CA LEU A 230 -9.45 -5.25 14.42
C LEU A 230 -9.40 -6.11 15.70
N ARG A 231 -10.46 -6.09 16.53
CA ARG A 231 -10.50 -6.82 17.81
C ARG A 231 -10.91 -8.30 17.70
N ARG A 232 -11.41 -8.77 16.56
CA ARG A 232 -12.10 -10.08 16.45
C ARG A 232 -11.40 -11.14 15.58
N ALA A 233 -10.18 -10.87 15.12
CA ALA A 233 -9.31 -11.87 14.50
C ALA A 233 -8.33 -12.52 15.52
N ALA A 234 -8.57 -12.31 16.82
CA ALA A 234 -7.84 -12.91 17.93
C ALA A 234 -8.36 -14.34 18.19
#